data_AF-A0A640TA47-F1
#
_entry.id   AF-A0A640TA47-F1
#
_cell.length_a   1.000
_cell.length_b   1.000
_cell.length_c   1.000
_cell.angle_alpha   90.00
_cell.angle_beta   90.00
_cell.angle_gamma   90.00
#
_symmetry.space_group_name_H-M   'P 1'
#
loop_
_entity.id
_entity.type
_entity.pdbx_description
1 polymer ?
#
loop_
_entity_poly.entity_id
_entity_poly.type
_entity_poly.pdbx_seq_one_letter_code
_entity_poly.pdbx_strand_id
1 'polypeptide(L)'
;MLNEVDFGPNPHGREFGDCGTLMVRHGKAKKGSPPKRRRLTVWQWTPVVIEEWVTEVRPGMRHAHGPALWPSERGLRVGLQRLDSRFAAYRDALGLDPALEFHSLRRSYITHLIEDGYDPLFVQQQVGHEYASTTAICTCVSSDFRTRTLRRALDATVEAAMRPGRAS
;
A
#
# COMPACT_ATOMS: atom_id res chain seq x y z
N MET A 1 -9.54 12.02 -1.37
CA MET A 1 -8.57 12.40 -0.33
C MET A 1 -9.03 11.80 0.99
N LEU A 2 -8.11 11.39 1.87
CA LEU A 2 -8.47 10.62 3.07
C LEU A 2 -8.92 11.52 4.22
N ASN A 3 -9.71 10.93 5.10
CA ASN A 3 -10.16 11.46 6.37
C ASN A 3 -9.68 10.55 7.51
N GLU A 4 -9.70 11.04 8.74
CA GLU A 4 -9.38 10.23 9.92
C GLU A 4 -10.24 8.96 10.00
N VAL A 5 -11.54 9.10 9.72
CA VAL A 5 -12.52 8.00 9.69
C VAL A 5 -12.29 6.97 8.58
N ASP A 6 -11.31 7.18 7.70
CA ASP A 6 -10.94 6.19 6.69
C ASP A 6 -10.05 5.08 7.27
N PHE A 7 -9.41 5.32 8.43
CA PHE A 7 -8.81 4.25 9.22
C PHE A 7 -9.86 3.60 10.14
N GLY A 8 -9.69 2.31 10.40
CA GLY A 8 -10.52 1.60 11.37
C GLY A 8 -9.88 0.29 11.83
N PRO A 9 -10.44 -0.32 12.87
CA PRO A 9 -9.93 -1.58 13.42
C PRO A 9 -10.17 -2.75 12.47
N ASN A 10 -9.30 -3.75 12.58
CA ASN A 10 -9.45 -5.03 11.88
C ASN A 10 -9.57 -6.17 12.90
N PRO A 11 -10.71 -6.89 12.99
CA PRO A 11 -10.88 -8.01 13.92
C PRO A 11 -9.85 -9.13 13.76
N HIS A 12 -9.31 -9.28 12.54
CA HIS A 12 -8.30 -10.27 12.18
C HIS A 12 -6.86 -9.71 12.20
N GLY A 13 -6.68 -8.46 12.63
CA GLY A 13 -5.39 -7.78 12.74
C GLY A 13 -5.41 -6.84 13.93
N ARG A 14 -5.61 -7.39 15.13
CA ARG A 14 -5.77 -6.61 16.37
C ARG A 14 -4.48 -5.90 16.76
N GLU A 15 -3.33 -6.43 16.35
CA GLU A 15 -2.00 -5.84 16.54
C GLU A 15 -1.85 -4.45 15.90
N PHE A 16 -2.75 -4.07 14.99
CA PHE A 16 -2.74 -2.76 14.34
C PHE A 16 -3.67 -1.71 14.99
N GLY A 17 -4.35 -2.07 16.10
CA GLY A 17 -5.24 -1.17 16.82
C GLY A 17 -6.34 -0.56 15.93
N ASP A 18 -6.59 0.74 16.10
CA ASP A 18 -7.59 1.50 15.33
C ASP A 18 -7.17 1.77 13.88
N CYS A 19 -5.93 1.42 13.50
CA CYS A 19 -5.40 1.60 12.16
C CYS A 19 -5.33 0.29 11.35
N GLY A 20 -6.00 -0.80 11.79
CA GLY A 20 -5.91 -2.12 11.15
C GLY A 20 -6.46 -2.24 9.73
N THR A 21 -7.22 -1.26 9.24
CA THR A 21 -7.60 -1.15 7.83
C THR A 21 -7.64 0.31 7.40
N LEU A 22 -7.30 0.56 6.13
CA LEU A 22 -7.48 1.86 5.49
C LEU A 22 -8.45 1.74 4.31
N MET A 23 -9.58 2.46 4.39
CA MET A 23 -10.57 2.55 3.33
C MET A 23 -10.28 3.71 2.40
N VAL A 24 -9.89 3.41 1.16
CA VAL A 24 -9.77 4.44 0.11
C VAL A 24 -11.13 4.62 -0.55
N ARG A 25 -11.91 5.61 -0.10
CA ARG A 25 -13.25 5.92 -0.65
C ARG A 25 -13.22 6.50 -2.06
N HIS A 26 -12.19 7.26 -2.39
CA HIS A 26 -12.09 8.04 -3.64
C HIS A 26 -10.91 7.60 -4.49
N GLY A 27 -10.97 6.39 -5.04
CA GLY A 27 -9.99 5.90 -6.00
C GLY A 27 -10.16 6.49 -7.40
N LYS A 28 -9.08 6.42 -8.21
CA LYS A 28 -9.13 6.78 -9.63
C LYS A 28 -10.23 5.97 -10.32
N ALA A 29 -11.21 6.68 -10.86
CA ALA A 29 -12.30 6.11 -11.63
C ALA A 29 -12.00 6.18 -13.14
N LYS A 30 -12.76 5.41 -13.92
CA LYS A 30 -12.90 5.70 -15.36
C LYS A 30 -13.70 7.00 -15.52
N LYS A 31 -13.50 7.67 -16.65
CA LYS A 31 -14.32 8.82 -17.04
C LYS A 31 -15.80 8.39 -17.05
N GLY A 32 -16.64 9.03 -16.24
CA GLY A 32 -18.06 8.72 -16.12
C GLY A 32 -18.43 7.58 -15.15
N SER A 33 -17.46 6.96 -14.46
CA SER A 33 -17.73 5.92 -13.46
C SER A 33 -17.57 6.45 -12.02
N PRO A 34 -18.24 5.85 -11.03
CA PRO A 34 -18.03 6.21 -9.63
C PRO A 34 -16.60 5.89 -9.17
N PRO A 35 -16.09 6.58 -8.13
CA PRO A 35 -14.80 6.28 -7.53
C PRO A 35 -14.66 4.82 -7.11
N LYS A 36 -13.55 4.18 -7.49
CA LYS A 36 -13.26 2.79 -7.10
C LYS A 36 -12.85 2.77 -5.62
N ARG A 37 -13.67 2.13 -4.78
CA ARG A 37 -13.37 1.89 -3.37
C ARG A 37 -12.47 0.68 -3.20
N ARG A 38 -11.57 0.72 -2.21
CA ARG A 38 -10.68 -0.40 -1.88
C ARG A 38 -10.18 -0.29 -0.45
N ARG A 39 -9.86 -1.43 0.15
CA ARG A 39 -9.18 -1.51 1.44
C ARG A 39 -7.71 -1.77 1.22
N LEU A 40 -6.87 -1.06 1.95
CA LEU A 40 -5.43 -1.29 1.99
C LEU A 40 -5.05 -2.05 3.25
N THR A 41 -4.05 -2.92 3.10
CA THR A 41 -3.29 -3.46 4.22
C THR A 41 -2.37 -2.38 4.77
N VAL A 42 -2.25 -2.33 6.09
CA VAL A 42 -1.30 -1.46 6.80
C VAL A 42 -0.10 -2.29 7.22
N TRP A 43 1.08 -1.67 7.28
CA TRP A 43 2.27 -2.32 7.84
C TRP A 43 2.32 -2.13 9.34
N GLN A 44 3.09 -2.97 10.03
CA GLN A 44 3.17 -2.96 11.50
C GLN A 44 3.68 -1.63 12.06
N TRP A 45 4.49 -0.90 11.28
CA TRP A 45 4.97 0.43 11.68
C TRP A 45 3.95 1.56 11.41
N THR A 46 2.95 1.32 10.55
CA THR A 46 2.00 2.36 10.13
C THR A 46 1.11 2.88 11.26
N PRO A 47 0.53 2.04 12.15
CA PRO A 47 -0.30 2.52 13.26
C PRO A 47 0.41 3.57 14.11
N VAL A 48 1.66 3.32 14.51
CA VAL A 48 2.44 4.22 15.37
C VAL A 48 2.59 5.60 14.72
N VAL A 49 2.94 5.64 13.43
CA VAL A 49 3.13 6.90 12.69
C VAL A 49 1.82 7.64 12.48
N ILE A 50 0.73 6.93 12.19
CA ILE A 50 -0.59 7.55 11.99
C ILE A 50 -1.17 8.06 13.30
N GLU A 51 -0.99 7.31 14.39
CA GLU A 51 -1.42 7.70 15.73
C GLU A 51 -0.69 8.98 16.17
N GLU A 52 0.64 8.98 16.15
CA GLU A 52 1.45 10.18 16.45
C GLU A 52 1.03 11.38 15.59
N TRP A 53 0.84 11.17 14.29
CA TRP A 53 0.36 12.24 13.42
C TRP A 53 -1.00 12.79 13.84
N VAL A 54 -1.97 11.92 14.15
CA VAL A 54 -3.34 12.33 14.48
C VAL A 54 -3.44 12.96 15.87
N THR A 55 -2.66 12.49 16.86
CA THR A 55 -2.77 12.92 18.26
C THR A 55 -1.80 14.06 18.62
N GLU A 56 -0.59 14.07 18.06
CA GLU A 56 0.47 15.01 18.46
C GLU A 56 0.62 16.14 17.43
N VAL A 57 0.72 15.80 16.14
CA VAL A 57 1.15 16.76 15.10
C VAL A 57 -0.03 17.51 14.49
N ARG A 58 -1.02 16.77 14.00
CA ARG A 58 -2.19 17.31 13.29
C ARG A 58 -2.97 18.32 14.13
N PRO A 59 -3.24 18.13 15.44
CA PRO A 59 -4.00 19.10 16.23
C PRO A 59 -3.34 20.47 16.32
N GLY A 60 -2.01 20.55 16.18
CA GLY A 60 -1.26 21.82 16.13
C GLY A 60 -1.44 22.60 14.83
N MET A 61 -2.06 22.02 13.79
CA MET A 61 -2.21 22.68 12.49
C MET A 61 -3.46 23.58 12.45
N ARG A 62 -3.28 24.81 11.95
CA ARG A 62 -4.34 25.84 11.83
C ARG A 62 -5.67 25.36 11.23
N HIS A 63 -5.64 24.40 10.30
CA HIS A 63 -6.82 23.92 9.57
C HIS A 63 -7.22 22.48 9.92
N ALA A 64 -6.79 21.97 11.08
CA ALA A 64 -7.09 20.60 11.52
C ALA A 64 -8.51 20.38 12.07
N HIS A 65 -9.35 21.42 12.10
CA HIS A 65 -10.72 21.36 12.62
C HIS A 65 -11.69 20.52 11.76
N GLY A 66 -11.33 20.22 10.51
CA GLY A 66 -12.15 19.40 9.59
C GLY A 66 -11.76 17.92 9.64
N PRO A 67 -12.48 17.03 8.93
CA PRO A 67 -12.20 15.59 8.97
C PRO A 67 -10.98 15.16 8.13
N ALA A 68 -10.20 16.10 7.61
CA ALA A 68 -9.14 15.81 6.66
C ALA A 68 -7.92 15.21 7.37
N LEU A 69 -7.44 14.06 6.89
CA LEU A 69 -6.27 13.42 7.47
C LEU A 69 -4.99 14.27 7.30
N TRP A 70 -4.87 14.97 6.17
CA TRP A 70 -3.75 15.86 5.87
C TRP A 70 -4.23 17.27 5.56
N PRO A 71 -4.46 18.11 6.60
CA PRO A 71 -4.71 19.52 6.40
C PRO A 71 -3.45 20.23 5.90
N SER A 72 -3.61 21.45 5.41
CA SER A 72 -2.50 22.30 4.96
C SER A 72 -2.41 23.53 5.86
N GLU A 73 -1.22 24.10 6.02
CA GLU A 73 -1.05 25.40 6.66
C GLU A 73 -1.92 26.50 6.01
N ARG A 74 -2.22 26.36 4.71
CA ARG A 74 -2.98 27.33 3.92
C ARG A 74 -4.41 26.90 3.58
N GLY A 75 -4.87 25.74 4.04
CA GLY A 75 -6.24 25.30 3.74
C GLY A 75 -6.63 23.94 4.31
N LEU A 76 -7.87 23.54 4.07
CA LEU A 76 -8.47 22.35 4.69
C LEU A 76 -7.83 21.02 4.26
N ARG A 77 -7.13 20.97 3.13
CA ARG A 77 -6.43 19.78 2.62
C ARG A 77 -5.15 20.16 1.90
N VAL A 78 -4.12 19.33 2.01
CA VAL A 78 -2.92 19.45 1.16
C VAL A 78 -3.27 19.20 -0.31
N GLY A 79 -2.65 19.91 -1.24
CA GLY A 79 -2.83 19.69 -2.68
C GLY A 79 -1.85 18.65 -3.22
N LEU A 80 -2.22 17.90 -4.27
CA LEU A 80 -1.35 16.87 -4.87
C LEU A 80 -0.01 17.44 -5.37
N GLN A 81 -0.04 18.56 -6.10
CA GLN A 81 1.19 19.24 -6.55
C GLN A 81 2.12 19.66 -5.39
N ARG A 82 1.54 19.92 -4.20
CA ARG A 82 2.33 20.24 -3.01
C ARG A 82 2.98 19.00 -2.41
N LEU A 83 2.29 17.85 -2.45
CA LEU A 83 2.90 16.57 -2.10
C LEU A 83 4.04 16.25 -3.06
N ASP A 84 3.81 16.36 -4.37
CA ASP A 84 4.81 16.09 -5.40
C ASP A 84 6.07 16.95 -5.22
N SER A 85 5.89 18.27 -5.06
CA SER A 85 7.02 19.19 -4.84
C SER A 85 7.74 18.98 -3.51
N ARG A 86 7.03 18.63 -2.43
CA ARG A 86 7.67 18.30 -1.14
C ARG A 86 8.45 16.98 -1.21
N PHE A 87 7.90 15.97 -1.87
CA PHE A 87 8.60 14.71 -2.10
C PHE A 87 9.88 14.92 -2.92
N ALA A 88 9.80 15.67 -4.02
CA ALA A 88 10.97 16.01 -4.82
C ALA A 88 12.04 16.74 -4.00
N ALA A 89 11.63 17.72 -3.17
CA ALA A 89 12.57 18.43 -2.30
C ALA A 89 13.29 17.51 -1.29
N TYR A 90 12.58 16.55 -0.67
CA TYR A 90 13.20 15.59 0.25
C TYR A 90 14.12 14.61 -0.48
N ARG A 91 13.69 14.11 -1.64
CA ARG A 91 14.50 13.26 -2.51
C ARG A 91 15.82 13.95 -2.86
N ASP A 92 15.75 15.20 -3.30
CA ASP A 92 16.92 15.97 -3.71
C ASP A 92 17.84 16.27 -2.51
N ALA A 93 17.27 16.61 -1.35
CA ALA A 93 18.02 16.84 -0.11
C ALA A 93 18.75 15.59 0.41
N LEU A 94 18.20 14.40 0.14
CA LEU A 94 18.81 13.11 0.48
C LEU A 94 19.76 12.58 -0.60
N GLY A 95 19.94 13.30 -1.71
CA GLY A 95 20.80 12.88 -2.83
C GLY A 95 20.29 11.64 -3.56
N LEU A 96 18.97 11.39 -3.53
CA LEU A 96 18.35 10.24 -4.17
C LEU A 96 18.12 10.50 -5.67
N ASP A 97 17.98 9.43 -6.46
CA ASP A 97 17.78 9.49 -7.91
C ASP A 97 16.55 10.36 -8.30
N PRO A 98 16.70 11.37 -9.17
CA PRO A 98 15.60 12.22 -9.65
C PRO A 98 14.44 11.48 -10.31
N ALA A 99 14.64 10.25 -10.78
CA ALA A 99 13.58 9.39 -11.32
C ALA A 99 12.65 8.81 -10.23
N LEU A 100 12.99 8.97 -8.95
CA LEU A 100 12.11 8.60 -7.85
C LEU A 100 10.96 9.60 -7.75
N GLU A 101 9.74 9.06 -7.80
CA GLU A 101 8.47 9.78 -7.72
C GLU A 101 7.47 8.97 -6.87
N PHE A 102 6.30 9.54 -6.57
CA PHE A 102 5.23 8.79 -5.88
C PHE A 102 4.81 7.52 -6.61
N HIS A 103 4.94 7.46 -7.93
CA HIS A 103 4.69 6.22 -8.67
C HIS A 103 5.70 5.12 -8.31
N SER A 104 6.96 5.48 -8.06
CA SER A 104 8.01 4.56 -7.61
C SER A 104 7.68 3.95 -6.25
N LEU A 105 7.10 4.74 -5.31
CA LEU A 105 6.61 4.21 -4.03
C LEU A 105 5.50 3.16 -4.21
N ARG A 106 4.55 3.39 -5.15
CA ARG A 106 3.53 2.38 -5.47
C ARG A 106 4.15 1.11 -6.05
N ARG A 107 5.15 1.24 -6.93
CA ARG A 107 5.84 0.08 -7.51
C ARG A 107 6.59 -0.72 -6.45
N SER A 108 7.29 -0.05 -5.54
CA SER A 108 7.95 -0.68 -4.40
C SER A 108 6.93 -1.43 -3.53
N TYR A 109 5.78 -0.81 -3.21
CA TYR A 109 4.71 -1.48 -2.49
C TYR A 109 4.26 -2.80 -3.14
N ILE A 110 3.94 -2.75 -4.44
CA ILE A 110 3.51 -3.93 -5.21
C ILE A 110 4.60 -5.00 -5.17
N THR A 111 5.86 -4.60 -5.40
CA THR A 111 6.99 -5.52 -5.46
C THR A 111 7.19 -6.24 -4.13
N HIS A 112 7.18 -5.52 -3.01
CA HIS A 112 7.31 -6.14 -1.68
C HIS A 112 6.18 -7.13 -1.37
N LEU A 113 4.92 -6.77 -1.64
CA LEU A 113 3.81 -7.70 -1.42
C LEU A 113 3.95 -8.98 -2.27
N ILE A 114 4.35 -8.83 -3.53
CA ILE A 114 4.60 -10.00 -4.39
C ILE A 114 5.76 -10.83 -3.83
N GLU A 115 6.87 -10.20 -3.46
CA GLU A 115 8.06 -10.88 -2.92
C GLU A 115 7.82 -11.61 -1.59
N ASP A 116 6.90 -11.09 -0.78
CA ASP A 116 6.42 -11.70 0.46
C ASP A 116 5.43 -12.86 0.19
N GLY A 117 5.05 -13.06 -1.08
CA GLY A 117 4.21 -14.18 -1.52
C GLY A 117 2.71 -13.90 -1.45
N TYR A 118 2.29 -12.64 -1.39
CA TYR A 118 0.87 -12.30 -1.45
C TYR A 118 0.29 -12.66 -2.83
N ASP A 119 -0.98 -13.09 -2.81
CA ASP A 119 -1.72 -13.41 -4.02
C ASP A 119 -1.76 -12.22 -5.01
N PRO A 120 -1.35 -12.38 -6.29
CA PRO A 120 -1.32 -11.28 -7.24
C PRO A 120 -2.66 -10.59 -7.49
N LEU A 121 -3.78 -11.34 -7.40
CA LEU A 121 -5.12 -10.76 -7.55
C LEU A 121 -5.46 -9.88 -6.34
N PHE A 122 -5.11 -10.31 -5.12
CA PHE A 122 -5.19 -9.48 -3.93
C PHE A 122 -4.37 -8.19 -4.06
N VAL A 123 -3.11 -8.29 -4.51
CA VAL A 123 -2.25 -7.10 -4.73
C VAL A 123 -2.85 -6.17 -5.79
N GLN A 124 -3.39 -6.71 -6.88
CA GLN A 124 -4.08 -5.94 -7.92
C GLN A 124 -5.27 -5.14 -7.35
N GLN A 125 -6.08 -5.77 -6.49
CA GLN A 125 -7.23 -5.15 -5.84
C GLN A 125 -6.81 -4.03 -4.88
N GLN A 126 -5.72 -4.22 -4.12
CA GLN A 126 -5.15 -3.21 -3.21
C GLN A 126 -4.78 -1.92 -3.95
N VAL A 127 -4.08 -2.04 -5.08
CA VAL A 127 -3.63 -0.87 -5.85
C VAL A 127 -4.68 -0.34 -6.83
N GLY A 128 -5.79 -1.08 -7.02
CA GLY A 128 -6.90 -0.70 -7.89
C GLY A 128 -6.57 -0.77 -9.38
N HIS A 129 -5.65 -1.65 -9.77
CA HIS A 129 -5.31 -1.88 -11.17
C HIS A 129 -6.44 -2.64 -11.86
N GLU A 130 -6.80 -2.19 -13.05
CA GLU A 130 -7.88 -2.82 -13.82
C GLU A 130 -7.42 -4.06 -14.56
N TYR A 131 -6.22 -4.00 -15.13
CA TYR A 131 -5.64 -5.09 -15.89
C TYR A 131 -4.52 -5.74 -15.06
N ALA A 132 -4.56 -7.07 -14.99
CA ALA A 132 -3.53 -7.86 -14.33
C ALA A 132 -2.13 -7.60 -14.91
N SER A 133 -2.05 -7.28 -16.21
CA SER A 133 -0.81 -6.89 -16.90
C SER A 133 -0.11 -5.70 -16.25
N THR A 134 -0.85 -4.74 -15.68
CA THR A 134 -0.26 -3.56 -15.01
C THR A 134 0.45 -3.93 -13.72
N THR A 135 -0.05 -4.94 -13.00
CA THR A 135 0.58 -5.48 -11.79
C THR A 135 1.70 -6.48 -12.13
N ALA A 136 1.52 -7.28 -13.19
CA ALA A 136 2.47 -8.29 -13.65
C ALA A 136 3.82 -7.69 -14.12
N ILE A 137 3.87 -6.43 -14.54
CA ILE A 137 5.15 -5.76 -14.84
C ILE A 137 6.06 -5.75 -13.61
N CYS A 138 5.51 -5.66 -12.39
CA CYS A 138 6.31 -5.68 -11.16
C CYS A 138 6.78 -7.09 -10.76
N THR A 139 6.10 -8.15 -11.22
CA THR A 139 6.49 -9.54 -10.92
C THR A 139 7.66 -10.00 -11.79
N CYS A 140 7.78 -9.49 -13.02
CA CYS A 140 8.85 -9.84 -13.95
C CYS A 140 10.20 -9.16 -13.65
N VAL A 141 10.21 -8.08 -12.87
CA VAL A 141 11.44 -7.32 -12.54
C VAL A 141 12.20 -7.97 -11.37
N SER A 142 11.50 -8.65 -10.45
CA SER A 142 12.15 -9.40 -9.38
C SER A 142 12.58 -10.77 -9.87
N SER A 143 13.84 -10.90 -10.34
CA SER A 143 14.45 -12.19 -10.68
C SER A 143 14.39 -13.17 -9.52
N ASP A 144 14.56 -12.66 -8.31
CA ASP A 144 14.60 -13.44 -7.07
C ASP A 144 13.24 -14.03 -6.73
N PHE A 145 12.15 -13.29 -6.97
CA PHE A 145 10.80 -13.81 -6.76
C PHE A 145 10.51 -14.99 -7.68
N ARG A 146 10.86 -14.90 -8.97
CA ARG A 146 10.65 -16.00 -9.93
C ARG A 146 11.41 -17.25 -9.50
N THR A 147 12.68 -17.09 -9.13
CA THR A 147 13.54 -18.20 -8.68
C THR A 147 12.99 -18.83 -7.40
N ARG A 148 12.61 -18.02 -6.39
CA ARG A 148 12.02 -18.51 -5.13
C ARG A 148 10.68 -19.22 -5.35
N THR A 149 9.82 -18.69 -6.21
CA THR A 149 8.50 -19.28 -6.51
C THR A 149 8.64 -20.61 -7.22
N LEU A 150 9.51 -20.69 -8.22
CA LEU A 150 9.83 -21.94 -8.90
C LEU A 150 10.38 -22.97 -7.92
N ARG A 151 11.32 -22.56 -7.05
CA ARG A 151 11.89 -23.44 -6.03
C ARG A 151 10.82 -23.98 -5.08
N ARG A 152 9.94 -23.12 -4.56
CA ARG A 152 8.80 -23.55 -3.71
C ARG A 152 7.89 -24.55 -4.42
N ALA A 153 7.54 -24.31 -5.68
CA ALA A 153 6.70 -25.23 -6.44
C ALA A 153 7.38 -26.59 -6.65
N LEU A 154 8.68 -26.59 -6.95
CA LEU A 154 9.47 -27.82 -7.07
C LEU A 154 9.54 -28.56 -5.72
N ASP A 155 9.85 -27.86 -4.63
CA ASP A 155 9.94 -28.45 -3.29
C ASP A 155 8.60 -29.06 -2.85
N ALA A 156 7.47 -28.37 -3.09
CA ALA A 156 6.15 -28.89 -2.79
C ALA A 156 5.80 -30.15 -3.61
N THR A 157 6.26 -30.21 -4.87
CA THR A 157 6.04 -31.39 -5.74
C THR A 157 6.88 -32.58 -5.27
N VAL A 158 8.13 -32.35 -4.89
CA VAL A 158 9.01 -33.38 -4.31
C VAL A 158 8.44 -33.88 -2.98
N GLU A 159 7.99 -32.98 -2.11
CA GLU A 159 7.39 -33.36 -0.82
C GLU A 159 6.11 -34.17 -1.00
N ALA A 160 5.26 -33.80 -1.97
CA ALA A 160 4.06 -34.56 -2.30
C ALA A 160 4.38 -35.96 -2.87
N ALA A 161 5.44 -36.10 -3.68
CA ALA A 161 5.90 -37.38 -4.21
C ALA A 161 6.55 -38.28 -3.14
N MET A 162 7.18 -37.67 -2.13
CA MET A 162 7.84 -38.37 -1.02
C MET A 162 6.88 -38.74 0.11
N ARG A 163 5.61 -38.26 0.09
CA ARG A 163 4.59 -38.75 1.02
C ARG A 163 4.22 -40.19 0.65
N PRO A 164 4.52 -41.20 1.49
CA PRO A 164 4.10 -42.56 1.21
C PRO A 164 2.57 -42.60 1.08
N GLY A 165 2.09 -43.18 -0.01
CA GLY A 165 0.66 -43.31 -0.26
C GLY A 165 -0.03 -43.90 0.95
N ARG A 166 -1.02 -43.17 1.51
CA ARG A 166 -2.04 -43.80 2.35
C ARG A 166 -2.85 -44.71 1.44
N ALA A 167 -2.37 -45.94 1.27
CA ALA A 167 -3.21 -47.04 0.86
C ALA A 167 -4.16 -47.33 2.03
N SER A 168 -5.45 -47.16 1.78
CA SER A 168 -6.53 -47.83 2.49
C SER A 168 -7.54 -48.31 1.46
#